data_AF-A0A968E7Y1-F1
#
_entry.id   AF-A0A968E7Y1-F1
#
_cell.length_a   1.000
_cell.length_b   1.000
_cell.length_c   1.000
_cell.angle_alpha   90.00
_cell.angle_beta   90.00
_cell.angle_gamma   90.00
#
_symmetry.space_group_name_H-M   'P 1'
#
loop_
_entity.id
_entity.type
_entity.pdbx_description
1 polymer ?
#
loop_
_entity_poly.entity_id
_entity_poly.type
_entity_poly.pdbx_seq_one_letter_code
_entity_poly.pdbx_strand_id
1 'polypeptide(L)' 'PEDMLQLVVKPVEAAISGVEGVESLESNVSQGGSFMILRLQSGTDIMVTEQKVREAVERIRSDLPSEAS' A
#
# COMPACT_ATOMS: atom_id res chain seq x y z
N PRO A 1 -13.33 -11.42 2.48
CA PRO A 1 -12.47 -10.52 3.30
C PRO A 1 -11.02 -11.04 3.38
N GLU A 2 -10.85 -12.34 3.61
CA GLU A 2 -9.52 -12.97 3.72
C GLU A 2 -8.73 -12.91 2.41
N ASP A 3 -9.35 -13.21 1.27
CA ASP A 3 -8.69 -13.11 -0.04
C ASP A 3 -8.20 -11.68 -0.34
N MET A 4 -9.01 -10.66 -0.05
CA MET A 4 -8.61 -9.26 -0.21
C MET A 4 -7.39 -8.91 0.66
N LEU A 5 -7.35 -9.42 1.89
CA LEU A 5 -6.21 -9.24 2.78
C LEU A 5 -4.95 -9.92 2.21
N GLN A 6 -5.06 -11.19 1.80
CA GLN A 6 -3.92 -12.00 1.39
C GLN A 6 -3.40 -11.65 -0.01
N LEU A 7 -4.30 -11.36 -0.96
CA LEU A 7 -3.96 -11.20 -2.38
C LEU A 7 -3.75 -9.74 -2.78
N VAL A 8 -4.25 -8.77 -2.00
CA VAL A 8 -4.14 -7.34 -2.33
C VAL A 8 -3.41 -6.58 -1.23
N VAL A 9 -3.95 -6.58 -0.01
CA VAL A 9 -3.38 -5.77 1.08
C VAL A 9 -1.97 -6.21 1.42
N LYS A 10 -1.72 -7.51 1.65
CA LYS A 10 -0.40 -8.02 2.03
C LYS A 10 0.69 -7.70 0.99
N PRO A 11 0.49 -7.93 -0.32
CA PRO A 11 1.44 -7.49 -1.34
C PRO A 11 1.69 -5.98 -1.35
N VAL A 12 0.64 -5.16 -1.20
CA VAL A 12 0.78 -3.70 -1.14
C VAL A 12 1.55 -3.26 0.12
N GLU A 13 1.25 -3.83 1.29
CA GLU A 13 1.99 -3.58 2.53
C GLU A 13 3.47 -3.92 2.36
N ALA A 14 3.78 -5.07 1.74
CA ALA A 14 5.15 -5.50 1.49
C ALA A 14 5.89 -4.54 0.54
N ALA A 15 5.26 -4.13 -0.55
CA ALA A 15 5.86 -3.20 -1.52
C ALA A 15 6.17 -1.83 -0.91
N ILE A 16 5.31 -1.35 0.00
CA ILE A 16 5.42 -0.03 0.64
C ILE A 16 6.38 -0.05 1.83
N SER A 17 6.54 -1.19 2.52
CA SER A 17 7.38 -1.30 3.73
C SER A 17 8.86 -0.91 3.52
N GLY A 18 9.35 -0.98 2.28
CA GLY A 18 10.71 -0.57 1.92
C GLY A 18 10.85 0.89 1.47
N VAL A 19 9.77 1.67 1.45
CA VAL A 19 9.80 3.07 1.05
C VAL A 19 10.36 3.92 2.19
N GLU A 20 11.46 4.61 1.92
CA GLU A 20 12.08 5.56 2.83
C GLU A 20 11.09 6.65 3.26
N GLY A 21 11.06 6.95 4.57
CA GLY A 21 10.16 7.94 5.15
C GLY A 21 8.81 7.38 5.60
N VAL A 22 8.48 6.12 5.30
CA VAL A 22 7.31 5.44 5.86
C VAL A 22 7.59 4.98 7.29
N GLU A 23 6.72 5.36 8.22
CA GLU A 23 6.78 4.97 9.64
C GLU A 23 5.89 3.76 9.93
N SER A 24 4.62 3.82 9.50
CA SER A 24 3.65 2.75 9.75
C SER A 24 2.58 2.69 8.67
N LEU A 25 1.95 1.54 8.55
CA LEU A 25 0.84 1.28 7.64
C LEU A 25 -0.30 0.64 8.42
N GLU A 26 -1.48 1.26 8.36
CA GLU A 26 -2.71 0.71 8.93
C GLU A 26 -3.67 0.38 7.81
N SER A 27 -4.15 -0.86 7.77
CA SER A 27 -5.07 -1.36 6.75
C SER A 27 -6.41 -1.75 7.37
N ASN A 28 -7.49 -1.38 6.69
CA ASN A 28 -8.86 -1.75 7.04
C ASN A 28 -9.50 -2.44 5.83
N VAL A 29 -9.90 -3.70 6.01
CA VAL A 29 -10.52 -4.52 4.95
C VAL A 29 -11.98 -4.75 5.31
N SER A 30 -12.88 -4.43 4.38
CA SER A 30 -14.32 -4.65 4.54
C SER A 30 -14.91 -5.32 3.29
N GLN A 31 -16.19 -5.70 3.39
CA GLN A 31 -16.90 -6.26 2.25
C GLN A 31 -17.11 -5.15 1.22
N GLY A 32 -16.36 -5.19 0.11
CA GLY A 32 -16.40 -4.20 -0.96
C GLY A 32 -15.11 -3.41 -1.18
N GLY A 33 -14.08 -3.60 -0.34
CA GLY A 33 -12.77 -3.00 -0.59
C GLY A 33 -11.83 -2.98 0.61
N SER A 34 -10.67 -2.38 0.39
CA SER A 34 -9.66 -2.13 1.43
C SER A 34 -9.23 -0.67 1.40
N PHE A 35 -9.08 -0.07 2.57
CA PHE A 35 -8.50 1.26 2.73
C PHE A 35 -7.23 1.17 3.59
N MET A 36 -6.21 1.94 3.23
CA MET A 36 -4.92 1.95 3.90
C MET A 36 -4.49 3.38 4.24
N ILE A 37 -3.94 3.56 5.44
CA ILE A 37 -3.39 4.82 5.93
C ILE A 37 -1.90 4.64 6.13
N LEU A 38 -1.10 5.40 5.40
CA LEU A 38 0.34 5.53 5.64
C LEU A 38 0.61 6.65 6.63
N ARG A 39 1.44 6.35 7.63
CA ARG A 39 2.08 7.35 8.48
C ARG A 39 3.51 7.55 7.99
N LEU A 40 3.90 8.81 7.83
CA LEU A 40 5.26 9.17 7.44
C LEU A 40 6.04 9.68 8.66
N GLN A 41 7.35 9.46 8.64
CA GLN A 41 8.26 9.98 9.65
C GLN A 41 8.24 11.52 9.64
N SER A 42 8.39 12.14 10.81
CA SER A 42 8.46 13.59 10.92
C SER A 42 9.60 14.18 10.08
N GLY A 43 9.34 15.27 9.37
CA GLY A 43 10.31 15.91 8.48
C GLY A 43 10.45 15.27 7.09
N THR A 44 9.71 14.19 6.80
CA THR A 44 9.66 13.57 5.48
C THR A 44 8.96 14.48 4.47
N ASP A 45 9.53 14.60 3.27
CA ASP A 45 8.85 15.24 2.14
C ASP A 45 7.70 14.35 1.67
N ILE A 46 6.48 14.81 1.91
CA ILE A 46 5.24 14.08 1.59
C ILE A 46 5.13 13.87 0.08
N MET A 47 5.48 14.86 -0.74
CA MET A 47 5.35 14.77 -2.20
C MET A 47 6.31 13.74 -2.77
N VAL A 48 7.56 13.74 -2.31
CA VAL A 48 8.56 12.75 -2.72
C VAL A 48 8.15 11.35 -2.28
N THR A 49 7.61 11.23 -1.07
CA THR A 49 7.24 9.92 -0.51
C THR A 49 5.97 9.36 -1.17
N GLU A 50 4.98 10.20 -1.44
CA GLU A 50 3.78 9.84 -2.20
C GLU A 50 4.14 9.32 -3.60
N GLN A 51 5.07 9.99 -4.28
CA GLN A 51 5.58 9.52 -5.57
C GLN A 51 6.29 8.15 -5.46
N LYS A 52 7.18 7.98 -4.47
CA LYS A 52 7.86 6.69 -4.23
C LYS A 52 6.88 5.55 -3.92
N VAL A 53 5.85 5.83 -3.11
CA VAL A 53 4.79 4.88 -2.79
C VAL A 53 4.01 4.49 -4.04
N ARG A 54 3.61 5.47 -4.86
CA ARG A 54 2.93 5.23 -6.14
C ARG A 54 3.76 4.33 -7.06
N GLU A 55 5.06 4.60 -7.18
CA GLU A 55 5.98 3.78 -7.98
C GLU A 55 6.17 2.38 -7.41
N ALA A 56 6.16 2.20 -6.09
CA ALA A 56 6.21 0.88 -5.46
C ALA A 56 4.95 0.05 -5.74
N VAL A 57 3.78 0.68 -5.68
CA VAL A 57 2.50 0.02 -6.00
C VAL A 57 2.40 -0.31 -7.48
N GLU A 58 2.82 0.60 -8.37
CA GLU A 58 2.76 0.34 -9.82
C GLU A 58 3.66 -0.84 -10.23
N ARG A 59 4.80 -1.04 -9.55
CA ARG A 59 5.70 -2.18 -9.80
C ARG A 59 5.08 -3.54 -9.51
N ILE A 60 4.17 -3.63 -8.55
CA ILE A 60 3.49 -4.88 -8.19
C ILE A 60 2.13 -5.02 -8.86
N ARG A 61 1.73 -4.06 -9.70
CA ARG A 61 0.39 -4.03 -10.30
C ARG A 61 0.08 -5.27 -11.13
N SER A 62 1.09 -5.87 -11.76
CA SER A 62 0.96 -7.15 -12.49
C SER A 62 0.69 -8.35 -11.59
N ASP A 63 1.07 -8.24 -10.31
CA ASP A 63 1.00 -9.33 -9.32
C ASP A 63 -0.31 -9.25 -8.52
N LEU A 64 -1.04 -8.13 -8.64
CA LEU A 64 -2.36 -7.96 -8.06
C LEU A 64 -3.43 -8.62 -8.93
N PRO A 65 -4.45 -9.26 -8.34
CA PRO A 65 -5.57 -9.83 -9.10
C PRO A 65 -6.24 -8.78 -9.98
N SER A 66 -6.46 -9.12 -11.25
CA SER A 66 -7.13 -8.27 -12.24
C SER A 66 -8.59 -7.92 -11.91
N GLU A 67 -9.16 -8.50 -10.84
CA GLU A 67 -10.56 -8.35 -10.42
C GLU A 67 -10.78 -7.23 -9.37
N ALA A 68 -9.78 -6.41 -9.07
CA ALA A 68 -9.94 -5.25 -8.19
C ALA A 68 -10.38 -3.96 -8.95
N SER A 69 -11.32 -4.08 -9.90
CA SER A 69 -11.99 -2.92 -10.54
C SER A 69 -13.45 -2.83 -10.12
#